data_AF-A0A382NXS5-F1
#
_entry.id   AF-A0A382NXS5-F1
#
_cell.length_a   1.000
_cell.length_b   1.000
_cell.length_c   1.000
_cell.angle_alpha   90.00
_cell.angle_beta   90.00
_cell.angle_gamma   90.00
#
_symmetry.space_group_name_H-M   'P 1'
#
loop_
_entity.id
_entity.type
_entity.pdbx_description
1 polymer ?
#
loop_
_entity_poly.entity_id
_entity_poly.type
_entity_poly.pdbx_seq_one_letter_code
_entity_poly.pdbx_strand_id
1 'polypeptide(L)'
;MLIEGIQQHFESHGFNTARMIAGSKSAYKGSKSKDLVIFNANVFMKDVGKVWYGDLNLTEDYVILKSIAESLDTTLYVLWEMDGRFGEEKKPIDELIKKSAWNTDEVKPTKDWYLSVKMKESK
;
A
#
# COMPACT_ATOMS: atom_id res chain seq x y z
N MET A 1 15.13 -0.07 -14.21
CA MET A 1 15.31 -0.87 -12.99
C MET A 1 14.63 -2.21 -13.20
N LEU A 2 15.28 -3.34 -12.93
CA LEU A 2 14.63 -4.66 -13.01
C LEU A 2 13.74 -4.88 -11.78
N ILE A 3 12.65 -5.65 -11.92
CA ILE A 3 11.72 -5.96 -10.82
C ILE A 3 12.45 -6.57 -9.62
N GLU A 4 13.45 -7.43 -9.87
CA GLU A 4 14.29 -8.04 -8.84
C GLU A 4 15.05 -6.98 -8.01
N GLY A 5 15.52 -5.90 -8.65
CA GLY A 5 16.14 -4.78 -7.96
C GLY A 5 15.14 -4.09 -7.03
N ILE A 6 13.93 -3.81 -7.51
CA ILE A 6 12.87 -3.19 -6.70
C ILE A 6 12.53 -4.06 -5.48
N GLN A 7 12.41 -5.38 -5.65
CA GLN A 7 12.11 -6.30 -4.55
C GLN A 7 13.17 -6.27 -3.44
N GLN A 8 14.46 -6.17 -3.79
CA GLN A 8 15.54 -6.06 -2.79
C GLN A 8 15.41 -4.81 -1.90
N HIS A 9 14.90 -3.69 -2.44
CA HIS A 9 14.61 -2.51 -1.63
C HIS A 9 13.50 -2.78 -0.60
N PHE A 10 12.46 -3.53 -0.95
CA PHE A 10 11.42 -3.91 0.02
C PHE A 10 11.97 -4.91 1.07
N GLU A 11 12.69 -5.94 0.64
CA GLU A 11 13.22 -6.98 1.53
C GLU A 11 14.25 -6.44 2.52
N SER A 12 15.12 -5.51 2.10
CA SER A 12 16.07 -4.85 3.00
C SER A 12 15.41 -4.05 4.14
N HIS A 13 14.13 -3.69 3.98
CA HIS A 13 13.31 -3.05 5.00
C HIS A 13 12.37 -4.02 5.74
N GLY A 14 12.51 -5.34 5.50
CA GLY A 14 11.68 -6.38 6.11
C GLY A 14 10.31 -6.57 5.44
N PHE A 15 10.08 -5.98 4.27
CA PHE A 15 8.84 -6.10 3.50
C PHE A 15 8.94 -7.26 2.52
N ASN A 16 9.00 -8.48 3.05
CA ASN A 16 8.91 -9.68 2.21
C ASN A 16 7.57 -9.70 1.45
N THR A 17 7.59 -10.15 0.21
CA THR A 17 6.36 -10.35 -0.58
C THR A 17 5.45 -11.36 0.13
N ALA A 18 4.13 -11.15 0.07
CA ALA A 18 3.13 -11.92 0.80
C ALA A 18 3.25 -11.84 2.34
N ARG A 19 3.81 -10.73 2.88
CA ARG A 19 3.87 -10.47 4.33
C ARG A 19 2.48 -10.66 4.96
N MET A 20 2.45 -11.37 6.08
CA MET A 20 1.28 -11.46 6.96
C MET A 20 1.58 -10.72 8.27
N ILE A 21 0.65 -9.87 8.72
CA ILE A 21 0.80 -9.12 9.99
C ILE A 21 0.07 -9.77 11.17
N ALA A 22 -0.87 -10.69 10.90
CA ALA A 22 -1.62 -11.39 11.95
C ALA A 22 -2.28 -12.68 11.45
N GLY A 23 -2.46 -13.64 12.36
CA GLY A 23 -3.25 -14.86 12.11
C GLY A 23 -4.77 -14.64 12.15
N SER A 24 -5.24 -13.51 12.69
CA SER A 24 -6.66 -13.14 12.73
C SER A 24 -6.85 -11.66 12.38
N LYS A 25 -7.52 -11.43 11.23
CA LYS A 25 -7.79 -10.08 10.72
C LYS A 25 -8.67 -9.25 11.67
N SER A 26 -9.68 -9.89 12.26
CA SER A 26 -10.62 -9.23 13.18
C SER A 26 -9.96 -8.85 14.50
N ALA A 27 -9.17 -9.77 15.08
CA ALA A 27 -8.45 -9.51 16.33
C ALA A 27 -7.44 -8.36 16.15
N TYR A 28 -6.68 -8.36 15.06
CA TYR A 28 -5.70 -7.30 14.76
C TYR A 28 -6.38 -5.93 14.57
N LYS A 29 -7.47 -5.88 13.79
CA LYS A 29 -8.26 -4.64 13.64
C LYS A 29 -8.84 -4.16 14.96
N GLY A 30 -9.22 -5.08 15.86
CA GLY A 30 -9.71 -4.75 17.20
C GLY A 30 -8.65 -4.05 18.06
N SER A 31 -7.41 -4.56 18.06
CA SER A 31 -6.30 -3.96 18.82
C SER A 31 -5.71 -2.69 18.19
N LYS A 32 -5.95 -2.48 16.89
CA LYS A 32 -5.45 -1.34 16.09
C LYS A 32 -6.59 -0.52 15.47
N SER A 33 -7.62 -0.21 16.26
CA SER A 33 -8.91 0.33 15.76
C SER A 33 -8.83 1.69 15.05
N LYS A 34 -7.78 2.48 15.31
CA LYS A 34 -7.51 3.79 14.70
C LYS A 34 -6.61 3.72 13.46
N ASP A 35 -5.98 2.57 13.26
CA ASP A 35 -5.00 2.40 12.19
C ASP A 35 -5.72 2.07 10.87
N LEU A 36 -5.13 2.54 9.77
CA LEU A 36 -5.55 2.17 8.43
C LEU A 36 -4.86 0.86 8.03
N VAL A 37 -5.53 -0.26 8.29
CA VAL A 37 -5.02 -1.59 7.97
C VAL A 37 -5.62 -2.10 6.66
N ILE A 38 -4.75 -2.45 5.71
CA ILE A 38 -5.10 -3.02 4.41
C ILE A 38 -4.52 -4.42 4.34
N PHE A 39 -5.38 -5.42 4.51
CA PHE A 39 -4.98 -6.82 4.32
C PHE A 39 -4.86 -7.12 2.83
N ASN A 40 -3.87 -7.91 2.44
CA ASN A 40 -3.57 -8.22 1.04
C ASN A 40 -3.48 -6.95 0.17
N ALA A 41 -2.88 -5.89 0.69
CA ALA A 41 -2.63 -4.66 -0.03
C ALA A 41 -1.75 -4.94 -1.26
N ASN A 42 -1.82 -4.02 -2.22
CA ASN A 42 -0.99 -4.04 -3.40
C ASN A 42 -0.25 -2.71 -3.52
N VAL A 43 1.05 -2.74 -3.78
CA VAL A 43 1.86 -1.53 -3.99
C VAL A 43 2.26 -1.45 -5.45
N PHE A 44 2.03 -0.28 -6.04
CA PHE A 44 2.29 0.01 -7.44
C PHE A 44 3.27 1.17 -7.61
N MET A 45 4.06 1.11 -8.68
CA MET A 45 4.83 2.22 -9.23
C MET A 45 4.26 2.57 -10.61
N LYS A 46 4.17 3.86 -10.93
CA LYS A 46 3.52 4.33 -12.16
C LYS A 46 4.14 3.73 -13.43
N ASP A 47 5.46 3.64 -13.48
CA ASP A 47 6.19 3.20 -14.68
C ASP A 47 6.48 1.69 -14.70
N VAL A 48 6.01 0.94 -13.70
CA VAL A 48 6.31 -0.51 -13.55
C VAL A 48 5.03 -1.34 -13.40
N GLY A 49 4.01 -0.83 -12.71
CA GLY A 49 2.86 -1.61 -12.27
C GLY A 49 3.05 -2.13 -10.85
N LYS A 50 2.50 -3.31 -10.56
CA LYS A 50 2.57 -3.91 -9.22
C LYS A 50 4.00 -4.33 -8.89
N VAL A 51 4.51 -3.87 -7.75
CA VAL A 51 5.88 -4.18 -7.28
C VAL A 51 5.90 -4.98 -5.98
N TRP A 52 4.81 -4.94 -5.20
CA TRP A 52 4.71 -5.68 -3.94
C TRP A 52 3.26 -6.01 -3.59
N TYR A 53 3.04 -7.07 -2.82
CA TYR A 53 1.74 -7.38 -2.22
C TYR A 53 1.90 -8.04 -0.85
N GLY A 54 0.90 -7.85 0.02
CA GLY A 54 0.90 -8.39 1.38
C GLY A 54 0.08 -7.52 2.33
N ASP A 55 0.01 -7.92 3.59
CA ASP A 55 -0.68 -7.14 4.62
C ASP A 55 0.12 -5.90 5.02
N LEU A 56 -0.57 -4.76 5.12
CA LEU A 56 -0.02 -3.49 5.61
C LEU A 56 -0.84 -2.96 6.77
N ASN A 57 -0.16 -2.63 7.87
CA ASN A 57 -0.67 -1.63 8.80
C ASN A 57 -0.13 -0.27 8.36
N LEU A 58 -0.83 0.36 7.42
CA LEU A 58 -0.33 1.54 6.72
C LEU A 58 -0.03 2.70 7.69
N THR A 59 -0.75 2.81 8.81
CA THR A 59 -0.48 3.82 9.84
C THR A 59 0.89 3.67 10.52
N GLU A 60 1.41 2.45 10.60
CA GLU A 60 2.73 2.14 11.15
C GLU A 60 3.77 2.03 10.04
N ASP A 61 3.43 1.35 8.95
CA ASP A 61 4.30 1.01 7.82
C ASP A 61 4.62 2.22 6.90
N TYR A 62 3.89 3.35 6.98
CA TYR A 62 4.06 4.47 6.04
C TYR A 62 5.48 5.06 6.03
N VAL A 63 6.17 5.12 7.18
CA VAL A 63 7.54 5.68 7.26
C VAL A 63 8.50 4.82 6.45
N ILE A 64 8.35 3.50 6.56
CA ILE A 64 9.17 2.54 5.82
C ILE A 64 8.85 2.62 4.33
N LEU A 65 7.57 2.68 3.96
CA LEU A 65 7.16 2.84 2.56
C LEU A 65 7.69 4.15 1.95
N LYS A 66 7.72 5.25 2.71
CA LYS A 66 8.35 6.50 2.27
C LYS A 66 9.86 6.34 2.07
N SER A 67 10.55 5.66 2.99
CA SER A 67 11.98 5.39 2.85
C SER A 67 12.29 4.51 1.62
N ILE A 68 11.46 3.51 1.34
CA ILE A 68 11.57 2.70 0.12
C ILE A 68 11.34 3.56 -1.13
N ALA A 69 10.29 4.39 -1.15
CA ALA A 69 10.00 5.32 -2.24
C ALA A 69 11.16 6.29 -2.52
N GLU A 70 11.73 6.89 -1.48
CA GLU A 70 12.91 7.76 -1.56
C GLU A 70 14.12 7.01 -2.15
N SER A 71 14.37 5.78 -1.70
CA SER A 71 15.48 4.96 -2.20
C SER A 71 15.33 4.54 -3.67
N LEU A 72 14.10 4.53 -4.18
CA LEU A 72 13.74 4.15 -5.54
C LEU A 72 13.51 5.38 -6.45
N ASP A 73 13.57 6.60 -5.90
CA ASP A 73 13.23 7.86 -6.56
C ASP A 73 11.86 7.82 -7.28
N THR A 74 10.83 7.37 -6.56
CA THR A 74 9.48 7.15 -7.09
C THR A 74 8.39 7.42 -6.06
N THR A 75 7.16 7.67 -6.51
CA THR A 75 5.97 7.55 -5.65
C THR A 75 5.50 6.10 -5.61
N LEU A 76 5.19 5.58 -4.42
CA LEU A 76 4.51 4.30 -4.25
C LEU A 76 3.02 4.52 -3.99
N TYR A 77 2.18 3.77 -4.71
CA TYR A 77 0.73 3.83 -4.60
C TYR A 77 0.21 2.56 -3.93
N VAL A 78 -0.47 2.70 -2.80
CA VAL A 78 -1.06 1.58 -2.06
C VAL A 78 -2.52 1.43 -2.45
N LEU A 79 -2.86 0.28 -3.02
CA LEU A 79 -4.21 -0.10 -3.42
C LEU A 79 -4.81 -1.12 -2.46
N TRP A 80 -6.14 -1.11 -2.35
CA TRP A 80 -6.89 -2.15 -1.67
C TRP A 80 -6.70 -3.52 -2.35
N GLU A 81 -7.04 -4.59 -1.64
CA GLU A 81 -6.95 -5.96 -2.16
C GLU A 81 -7.65 -6.09 -3.52
N MET A 82 -8.89 -5.62 -3.59
CA MET A 82 -9.75 -5.80 -4.77
C MET A 82 -9.32 -4.94 -5.95
N ASP A 83 -8.69 -3.78 -5.74
CA ASP A 83 -8.27 -2.90 -6.84
C ASP A 83 -6.98 -3.38 -7.52
N GLY A 84 -6.23 -4.29 -6.88
CA GLY A 84 -4.97 -4.80 -7.40
C GLY A 84 -4.91 -6.31 -7.52
N ARG A 85 -6.01 -7.06 -7.43
CA ARG A 85 -6.03 -8.52 -7.58
C ARG A 85 -7.15 -8.99 -8.49
N PHE A 86 -7.14 -10.28 -8.81
CA PHE A 86 -8.21 -10.95 -9.56
C PHE A 86 -8.36 -10.44 -11.00
N GLY A 87 -7.26 -9.95 -11.58
CA GLY A 87 -7.22 -9.41 -12.93
C GLY A 87 -7.37 -7.89 -12.97
N GLU A 88 -7.74 -7.25 -11.85
CA GLU A 88 -7.84 -5.79 -11.75
C GLU A 88 -6.47 -5.12 -11.91
N GLU A 89 -5.38 -5.79 -11.53
CA GLU A 89 -4.01 -5.32 -11.73
C GLU A 89 -3.61 -5.14 -13.20
N LYS A 90 -4.42 -5.64 -14.15
CA LYS A 90 -4.20 -5.48 -15.60
C LYS A 90 -4.83 -4.20 -16.16
N LYS A 91 -5.61 -3.47 -15.35
CA LYS A 91 -6.20 -2.19 -15.77
C LYS A 91 -5.11 -1.14 -16.04
N PRO A 92 -5.42 -0.10 -16.83
CA PRO A 92 -4.47 0.99 -17.07
C PRO A 92 -3.95 1.57 -15.75
N ILE A 93 -2.63 1.75 -15.66
CA ILE A 93 -1.98 2.18 -14.41
C ILE A 93 -2.51 3.53 -13.90
N ASP A 94 -2.81 4.45 -14.81
CA ASP A 94 -3.37 5.77 -14.47
C ASP A 94 -4.78 5.68 -13.85
N GLU A 95 -5.54 4.62 -14.13
CA GLU A 95 -6.83 4.36 -13.48
C GLU A 95 -6.63 3.73 -12.09
N LEU A 96 -5.65 2.85 -11.96
CA LEU A 96 -5.32 2.16 -10.71
C LEU A 96 -4.79 3.13 -9.65
N ILE A 97 -3.81 3.97 -9.99
CA ILE A 97 -3.21 4.90 -9.03
C ILE A 97 -4.21 5.94 -8.50
N LYS A 98 -5.23 6.31 -9.28
CA LYS A 98 -6.33 7.19 -8.84
C LYS A 98 -7.21 6.55 -7.75
N LYS A 99 -7.28 5.22 -7.71
CA LYS A 99 -8.01 4.46 -6.69
C LYS A 99 -7.14 4.12 -5.46
N SER A 100 -5.90 4.59 -5.42
CA SER A 100 -5.01 4.32 -4.29
C SER A 100 -5.64 4.78 -2.98
N ALA A 101 -5.56 3.92 -1.97
CA ALA A 101 -5.96 4.24 -0.61
C ALA A 101 -5.04 5.31 0.01
N TRP A 102 -3.77 5.30 -0.41
CA TRP A 102 -2.73 6.24 0.02
C TRP A 102 -1.54 6.19 -0.96
N ASN A 103 -0.75 7.26 -1.02
CA ASN A 103 0.56 7.26 -1.67
C ASN A 103 1.63 8.00 -0.86
N THR A 104 2.90 7.79 -1.19
CA THR A 104 4.04 8.28 -0.39
C THR A 104 4.20 9.81 -0.34
N ASP A 105 3.53 10.55 -1.21
CA ASP A 105 3.53 12.02 -1.17
C ASP A 105 2.50 12.57 -0.16
N GLU A 106 1.59 11.73 0.31
CA GLU A 106 0.57 12.11 1.28
C GLU A 106 1.10 12.07 2.73
N VAL A 107 0.36 12.71 3.63
CA VAL A 107 0.65 12.74 5.07
C VAL A 107 0.42 11.36 5.73
N LYS A 108 0.72 11.24 7.03
CA LYS A 108 0.53 10.00 7.79
C LYS A 108 -0.92 9.49 7.63
N PRO A 109 -1.11 8.28 7.07
CA PRO A 109 -2.43 7.71 6.91
C PRO A 109 -2.93 7.17 8.25
N THR A 110 -4.14 7.56 8.64
CA THR A 110 -4.91 6.98 9.73
C THR A 110 -6.29 6.63 9.22
N LYS A 111 -7.05 5.83 9.97
CA LYS A 111 -8.43 5.53 9.60
C LYS A 111 -9.27 6.80 9.49
N ASP A 112 -9.14 7.71 10.45
CA ASP A 112 -9.91 8.97 10.47
C ASP A 112 -9.48 9.91 9.33
N TRP A 113 -8.18 9.98 9.05
CA TRP A 113 -7.67 10.71 7.90
C TRP A 113 -8.28 10.19 6.60
N TYR A 114 -8.28 8.87 6.36
CA TYR A 114 -8.85 8.27 5.16
C TYR A 114 -10.33 8.59 5.00
N LEU A 115 -11.11 8.48 6.08
CA LEU A 115 -12.53 8.85 6.10
C LEU A 115 -12.74 10.35 5.84
N SER A 116 -11.81 11.21 6.24
CA SER A 116 -11.93 12.66 6.05
C SER A 116 -11.57 13.13 4.63
N VAL A 117 -10.64 12.45 3.96
CA VAL A 117 -10.10 12.83 2.66
C VAL A 117 -10.77 12.05 1.54
N LYS A 118 -10.65 10.71 1.55
CA LYS A 118 -11.02 9.86 0.41
C LYS A 118 -12.52 9.55 0.33
N MET A 119 -13.20 9.43 1.47
CA MET A 119 -14.66 9.21 1.49
C MET A 119 -15.47 10.48 1.18
N LYS A 120 -14.86 11.68 1.27
CA LYS A 120 -15.51 12.92 0.85
C LYS A 120 -15.38 13.17 -0.66
N GLU A 121 -14.31 12.68 -1.28
CA GLU A 121 -14.09 12.74 -2.73
C GLU A 121 -15.02 11.80 -3.53
N SER A 122 -15.65 10.83 -2.86
CA SER A 122 -16.58 9.86 -3.47
C SER A 122 -18.07 10.28 -3.37
N LYS A 123 -18.35 11.52 -2.92
CA LYS A 123 -19.69 12.12 -2.87
C LYS A 123 -19.82 13.23 -3.91
#